data_AF-A0A6J4Q2R6-F1
#
_entry.id   AF-A0A6J4Q2R6-F1
#
_cell.length_a   1.000
_cell.length_b   1.000
_cell.length_c   1.000
_cell.angle_alpha   90.00
_cell.angle_beta   90.00
_cell.angle_gamma   90.00
#
_symmetry.space_group_name_H-M   'P 1'
#
loop_
_entity.id
_entity.type
_entity.pdbx_description
1 polymer ?
#
loop_
_entity_poly.entity_id
_entity_poly.type
_entity_poly.pdbx_seq_one_letter_code
_entity_poly.pdbx_strand_id
1 'polypeptide(L)' 'MGGVRRNINIGLVHHDEERVETGDWVLIHVGFAMSKLDEAEAHTALRALEQIGEEYEQELEELKASQIE' A
#
# COMPACT_ATOMS: atom_id res chain seq x y z
N MET A 1 3.70 14.15 -1.05
CA MET A 1 2.29 14.33 -1.48
C MET A 1 2.15 13.77 -2.89
N GLY A 2 1.59 12.57 -3.03
CA GLY A 2 1.52 11.87 -4.31
C GLY A 2 0.47 10.77 -4.27
N GLY A 3 -0.78 11.14 -4.04
CA GLY A 3 -1.91 10.20 -4.08
C GLY A 3 -2.58 10.24 -5.45
N VAL A 4 -2.89 9.07 -6.02
CA VAL A 4 -3.71 8.95 -7.22
C VAL A 4 -5.14 8.64 -6.80
N ARG A 5 -6.10 9.47 -7.22
CA ARG A 5 -7.52 9.20 -7.00
C ARG A 5 -7.99 8.16 -8.03
N ARG A 6 -8.65 7.10 -7.56
CA ARG A 6 -9.23 6.04 -8.39
C ARG A 6 -10.61 5.69 -7.86
N ASN A 7 -11.53 5.36 -8.75
CA ASN A 7 -12.80 4.74 -8.38
C ASN A 7 -12.55 3.26 -8.06
N ILE A 8 -13.13 2.78 -6.97
CA ILE A 8 -13.03 1.38 -6.53
C ILE A 8 -14.40 0.88 -6.08
N ASN A 9 -14.57 -0.45 -6.03
CA ASN A 9 -15.74 -1.11 -5.48
C ASN A 9 -15.52 -1.44 -4.00
N ILE A 10 -16.44 -0.99 -3.13
CA ILE A 10 -16.38 -1.22 -1.67
C ILE A 10 -17.38 -2.27 -1.19
N GLY A 11 -18.16 -2.89 -2.07
CA GLY A 11 -19.26 -3.78 -1.69
C GLY A 11 -18.83 -5.06 -0.94
N LEU A 12 -17.53 -5.39 -0.94
CA LEU A 12 -16.99 -6.51 -0.18
C LEU A 12 -16.74 -6.19 1.30
N VAL A 13 -16.63 -4.91 1.65
CA VAL A 13 -16.28 -4.43 3.01
C VAL A 13 -17.32 -3.46 3.59
N HIS A 14 -18.40 -3.20 2.86
CA HIS A 14 -19.46 -2.27 3.26
C HIS A 14 -20.76 -3.04 3.48
N HIS A 15 -20.98 -3.50 4.71
CA HIS A 15 -22.14 -4.32 5.12
C HIS A 15 -22.83 -3.71 6.34
N ASP A 16 -23.98 -4.27 6.75
CA ASP A 16 -24.82 -3.67 7.79
C ASP A 16 -24.13 -3.53 9.16
N GLU A 17 -23.21 -4.43 9.51
CA GLU A 17 -22.48 -4.43 10.78
C GLU A 17 -21.21 -3.55 10.74
N GLU A 18 -20.67 -3.30 9.55
CA GLU A 18 -19.45 -2.51 9.36
C GLU A 18 -19.52 -1.72 8.04
N ARG A 19 -19.61 -0.39 8.18
CA ARG A 19 -19.65 0.53 7.04
C ARG A 19 -18.28 1.17 6.84
N VAL A 20 -17.93 1.34 5.57
CA VAL A 20 -16.82 2.18 5.14
C VAL A 20 -17.27 3.63 5.11
N GLU A 21 -16.55 4.49 5.81
CA GLU A 21 -16.78 5.94 5.89
C GLU A 21 -15.57 6.73 5.39
N THR A 22 -15.75 8.05 5.25
CA THR A 22 -14.64 8.93 4.87
C THR A 22 -13.63 9.01 6.00
N GLY A 23 -12.37 8.72 5.71
CA GLY A 23 -11.29 8.66 6.71
C GLY A 23 -10.85 7.24 7.04
N ASP A 24 -11.64 6.22 6.67
CA ASP A 24 -11.24 4.82 6.78
C ASP A 24 -10.13 4.48 5.79
N TRP A 25 -9.22 3.63 6.23
CA TRP A 25 -8.19 3.05 5.38
C TRP A 25 -8.65 1.68 4.87
N VAL A 26 -8.40 1.40 3.60
CA VAL A 26 -8.78 0.13 2.96
C VAL A 26 -7.64 -0.41 2.10
N LEU A 27 -7.47 -1.73 2.11
CA LEU A 27 -6.55 -2.41 1.20
C LEU A 27 -7.24 -2.67 -0.13
N ILE A 28 -6.64 -2.18 -1.22
CA ILE A 28 -7.21 -2.30 -2.56
C ILE A 28 -6.48 -3.40 -3.33
N HIS A 29 -7.23 -4.32 -3.93
CA HIS A 29 -6.72 -5.31 -4.88
C HIS A 29 -7.58 -5.31 -6.14
N VAL A 30 -6.96 -5.04 -7.30
CA VAL A 30 -7.61 -5.07 -8.64
C VAL A 30 -8.91 -4.26 -8.71
N GLY A 31 -8.96 -3.11 -8.03
CA GLY A 31 -10.12 -2.21 -8.03
C GLY A 31 -11.20 -2.51 -6.99
N PHE A 32 -10.98 -3.49 -6.11
CA PHE A 32 -11.87 -3.81 -4.99
C PHE A 32 -11.19 -3.51 -3.65
N ALA A 33 -11.95 -2.95 -2.71
CA ALA A 33 -11.53 -2.92 -1.31
C ALA A 33 -11.71 -4.32 -0.72
N MET A 34 -10.63 -4.91 -0.23
CA MET A 34 -10.61 -6.28 0.31
C MET A 34 -10.84 -6.30 1.83
N SER A 35 -10.29 -5.31 2.54
CA SER A 35 -10.44 -5.18 3.99
C SER A 35 -10.28 -3.71 4.43
N LYS A 36 -10.90 -3.36 5.56
CA LYS A 36 -10.60 -2.13 6.30
C LYS A 36 -9.31 -2.33 7.12
N LEU A 37 -8.60 -1.23 7.36
CA LEU A 37 -7.46 -1.16 8.25
C LEU A 37 -7.61 0.07 9.13
N ASP A 38 -7.00 0.05 10.30
CA ASP A 38 -6.75 1.29 11.03
C ASP A 38 -5.58 2.06 10.40
N GLU A 39 -5.46 3.34 10.77
CA GLU A 39 -4.41 4.23 10.25
C GLU A 39 -3.00 3.76 10.63
N ALA A 40 -2.81 3.20 11.82
CA ALA A 40 -1.50 2.76 12.30
C ALA A 40 -1.03 1.50 11.55
N GLU A 41 -1.94 0.57 11.29
CA GLU A 41 -1.74 -0.63 10.47
C GLU A 41 -1.42 -0.23 9.02
N ALA A 42 -2.18 0.70 8.44
CA ALA A 42 -1.93 1.21 7.10
C ALA A 42 -0.52 1.82 6.98
N HIS A 43 -0.10 2.63 7.95
CA HIS A 43 1.25 3.19 7.98
C HIS A 43 2.34 2.13 8.18
N THR A 44 2.06 1.10 8.97
CA THR A 44 3.02 0.00 9.18
C THR A 44 3.20 -0.82 7.92
N ALA A 45 2.10 -1.15 7.23
CA ALA A 45 2.15 -1.83 5.94
C ALA A 45 2.89 -1.00 4.89
N LEU A 46 2.63 0.31 4.85
CA LEU A 46 3.31 1.22 3.91
C LEU A 46 4.82 1.27 4.18
N ARG A 47 5.24 1.44 5.44
CA ARG A 47 6.67 1.43 5.80
C ARG A 47 7.36 0.12 5.44
N ALA A 48 6.70 -1.01 5.66
CA ALA A 48 7.25 -2.31 5.30
C ALA A 48 7.47 -2.43 3.77
N LEU A 49 6.53 -1.91 2.98
CA LEU A 49 6.68 -1.86 1.51
C LEU A 49 7.81 -0.93 1.06
N GLU A 50 7.95 0.23 1.70
CA GLU A 50 9.04 1.18 1.43
C GLU A 50 10.41 0.56 1.73
N GLN A 51 10.56 -0.11 2.88
CA GLN A 51 11.82 -0.74 3.26
C GLN A 51 12.26 -1.83 2.28
N ILE A 52 11.32 -2.66 1.80
CA ILE A 52 11.62 -3.68 0.78
C ILE A 52 12.11 -3.03 -0.52
N GLY A 53 11.53 -1.89 -0.90
CA GLY A 53 11.96 -1.13 -2.08
C GLY A 53 13.36 -0.55 -1.93
N GLU A 54 13.66 0.04 -0.77
CA GLU A 54 14.97 0.65 -0.46
C GLU A 54 16.10 -0.40 -0.45
N GLU A 55 15.88 -1.56 0.19
CA GLU A 55 16.85 -2.66 0.21
C GLU A 55 17.14 -3.18 -1.22
N TYR A 56 16.09 -3.33 -2.04
CA TYR A 56 16.23 -3.75 -3.43
C TYR A 56 16.96 -2.72 -4.30
N GLU A 57 16.70 -1.43 -4.10
CA GLU A 57 17.40 -0.36 -4.81
C GLU A 57 18.89 -0.30 -4.45
N GLN A 58 19.23 -0.48 -3.17
CA GLN A 58 20.62 -0.54 -2.72
C GLN A 58 21.38 -1.72 -3.33
N GLU A 59 20.82 -2.93 -3.30
CA GLU A 59 21.46 -4.11 -3.90
C GLU A 59 21.72 -3.90 -5.40
N LEU A 60 20.76 -3.30 -6.12
CA LEU A 60 20.93 -2.96 -7.53
C LEU A 60 22.01 -1.91 -7.78
N GLU A 61 22.16 -0.93 -6.88
CA GLU A 61 23.18 0.10 -6.98
C GLU A 61 24.58 -0.47 -6.73
N GLU A 62 24.74 -1.33 -5.72
CA GLU A 62 25.98 -2.06 -5.45
C GLU A 62 26.39 -2.96 -6.63
N LEU A 63 25.42 -3.69 -7.22
CA LEU A 63 25.66 -4.52 -8.41
C LEU A 63 26.09 -3.68 -9.62
N LYS A 64 25.53 -2.49 -9.82
CA LYS A 64 25.93 -1.55 -10.89
C LYS A 64 27.32 -1.00 -10.65
N ALA A 65 27.65 -0.64 -9.40
CA ALA A 65 28.96 -0.13 -9.03
C ALA A 65 30.06 -1.18 -9.22
N SER A 66 29.78 -2.45 -8.88
CA SER A 66 30.72 -3.57 -9.07
C SER A 66 30.97 -3.96 -10.53
N GLN A 67 30.09 -3.60 -11.47
CA GLN A 67 30.26 -3.92 -12.91
C GLN A 67 31.10 -2.89 -13.68
N ILE A 68 31.48 -1.77 -13.05
CA ILE A 68 32.26 -0.70 -13.70
C ILE A 68 33.77 -0.82 -13.40
N GLU A 69 34.22 -1.82 -12.62
CA GLU A 69 35.64 -2.14 -12.41
C GLU A 69 36.15 -3.29 -13.31
#